data_AF-A0A7S3CG45-F1
#
_entry.id   AF-A0A7S3CG45-F1
#
_cell.length_a   1.000
_cell.length_b   1.000
_cell.length_c   1.000
_cell.angle_alpha   90.00
_cell.angle_beta   90.00
_cell.angle_gamma   90.00
#
_symmetry.space_group_name_H-M   'P 1'
#
loop_
_entity.id
_entity.type
_entity.pdbx_description
1 polymer ?
#
loop_
_entity_poly.entity_id
_entity_poly.type
_entity_poly.pdbx_seq_one_letter_code
_entity_poly.pdbx_strand_id
1 'polypeptide(L)'
;MDDMADYLPLVDGTEKLQEPLSDKAMISPKEFFFQFYHKSHESIHALVHKVRHEGWAFFRDETTFNKVVFILEIPFTVARTLTIPAVDGEMYFKPFFVASCTGLPVWVLFNVAGSVTGAPWPAQAAAAVASVALGAAMLVCAPRDRPPLLKFGTKFPFGLAVICLVSFILAALWISLVATELVSIITFMGSITAIDPSILGLTVIAWGNSIGDYSSNLAMAKRGLGNVSMTASFAGPVFNILIGLGFGFLFYFNLSGTSVKPVEISPVTALALVCIAFNGICVIFAGVFNNFHVPRRYGWVPIAVYALYIAGSAVLIATGATLPVLHN
;
A
#
# COMPACT_ATOMS: atom_id res chain seq x y z
N MET A 1 5.64 -42.82 -15.91
CA MET A 1 5.31 -41.64 -15.06
C MET A 1 5.68 -40.43 -15.90
N ASP A 2 4.98 -40.33 -17.05
CA ASP A 2 5.43 -39.68 -18.29
C ASP A 2 4.64 -38.42 -18.65
N ASP A 3 3.80 -37.89 -17.76
CA ASP A 3 2.91 -36.76 -18.09
C ASP A 3 3.16 -35.52 -17.23
N MET A 4 4.36 -34.92 -17.33
CA MET A 4 4.59 -33.56 -16.80
C MET A 4 5.61 -32.72 -17.58
N ALA A 5 6.03 -33.15 -18.77
CA ALA A 5 6.99 -32.42 -19.61
C ALA A 5 6.33 -31.46 -20.64
N ASP A 6 5.01 -31.51 -20.83
CA ASP A 6 4.32 -30.79 -21.92
C ASP A 6 3.81 -29.38 -21.59
N TYR A 7 4.10 -28.82 -20.41
CA TYR A 7 3.66 -27.46 -20.03
C TYR A 7 4.73 -26.38 -20.12
N LEU A 8 5.88 -26.65 -20.74
CA LEU A 8 6.96 -25.68 -20.91
C LEU A 8 7.56 -25.64 -22.33
N PRO A 9 6.79 -25.32 -23.39
CA PRO A 9 7.38 -24.72 -24.58
C PRO A 9 7.24 -23.20 -24.46
N LEU A 10 8.35 -22.52 -24.21
CA LEU A 10 8.74 -21.22 -24.79
C LEU A 10 10.12 -20.81 -24.20
N VAL A 11 11.03 -21.79 -24.14
CA VAL A 11 12.47 -21.58 -24.21
C VAL A 11 12.87 -22.12 -25.58
N ASP A 12 12.52 -21.39 -26.63
CA ASP A 12 13.14 -21.61 -27.93
C ASP A 12 13.67 -20.26 -28.41
N GLY A 13 14.98 -20.11 -28.25
CA GLY A 13 15.73 -18.88 -28.49
C GLY A 13 15.96 -18.60 -29.97
N THR A 14 14.89 -18.55 -30.77
CA THR A 14 15.00 -18.37 -32.23
C THR A 14 14.14 -17.25 -32.82
N GLU A 15 13.61 -16.33 -32.01
CA GLU A 15 13.31 -14.97 -32.51
C GLU A 15 14.42 -14.02 -32.08
N LYS A 16 15.18 -13.54 -33.08
CA LYS A 16 16.20 -12.51 -32.91
C LYS A 16 15.56 -11.27 -32.28
N LEU A 17 15.87 -11.05 -31.00
CA LEU A 17 15.81 -9.73 -30.38
C LEU A 17 16.48 -8.73 -31.33
N GLN A 18 15.70 -7.83 -31.91
CA GLN A 18 16.24 -6.64 -32.55
C GLN A 18 16.84 -5.79 -31.42
N GLU A 19 18.14 -6.02 -31.23
CA GLU A 19 19.03 -5.56 -30.15
C GLU A 19 18.77 -6.23 -28.78
N PRO A 20 19.71 -7.03 -28.26
CA PRO A 20 19.66 -7.41 -26.85
C PRO A 20 19.86 -6.14 -26.02
N LEU A 21 18.86 -5.77 -25.21
CA LEU A 21 19.07 -4.77 -24.17
C LEU A 21 20.26 -5.25 -23.33
N SER A 22 21.32 -4.44 -23.30
CA SER A 22 22.54 -4.72 -22.53
C SER A 22 22.18 -5.21 -21.13
N ASP A 23 22.79 -6.30 -20.67
CA ASP A 23 22.64 -6.84 -19.30
C ASP A 23 22.89 -5.80 -18.19
N LYS A 24 23.46 -4.64 -18.54
CA LYS A 24 23.62 -3.47 -17.64
C LYS A 24 22.34 -2.64 -17.44
N ALA A 25 21.28 -2.86 -18.22
CA ALA A 25 20.02 -2.11 -18.15
C ALA A 25 18.96 -2.80 -17.28
N MET A 26 19.14 -4.08 -16.96
CA MET A 26 18.22 -4.83 -16.11
C MET A 26 18.60 -4.60 -14.64
N ILE A 27 18.18 -3.47 -14.09
CA ILE A 27 18.22 -3.21 -12.64
C ILE A 27 17.53 -4.39 -11.96
N SER A 28 18.22 -5.08 -11.05
CA SER A 28 17.63 -6.24 -10.38
C SER A 28 16.34 -5.82 -9.67
N PRO A 29 15.31 -6.68 -9.54
CA PRO A 29 14.07 -6.33 -8.85
C PRO A 29 14.31 -5.73 -7.45
N LYS A 30 15.38 -6.18 -6.76
CA LYS A 30 15.82 -5.62 -5.48
C LYS A 30 16.29 -4.18 -5.59
N GLU A 31 17.00 -3.86 -6.66
CA GLU A 31 17.64 -2.57 -6.91
C GLU A 31 16.63 -1.56 -7.50
N PHE A 32 15.60 -2.04 -8.20
CA PHE A 32 14.43 -1.24 -8.57
C PHE A 32 13.56 -0.93 -7.36
N PHE A 33 13.28 -1.94 -6.52
CA PHE A 33 12.63 -1.71 -5.23
C PHE A 33 13.45 -0.75 -4.37
N PHE A 34 14.77 -0.89 -4.32
CA PHE A 34 15.66 -0.01 -3.56
C PHE A 34 15.64 1.43 -4.09
N GLN A 35 15.70 1.64 -5.41
CA GLN A 35 15.60 2.98 -6.01
C GLN A 35 14.22 3.62 -5.79
N PHE A 36 13.14 2.85 -5.87
CA PHE A 36 11.79 3.34 -5.61
C PHE A 36 11.57 3.62 -4.11
N TYR A 37 12.04 2.73 -3.24
CA TYR A 37 12.00 2.84 -1.78
C TYR A 37 12.80 4.07 -1.28
N HIS A 38 13.98 4.33 -1.85
CA HIS A 38 14.78 5.50 -1.51
C HIS A 38 14.17 6.81 -2.02
N LYS A 39 13.38 6.77 -3.10
CA LYS A 39 12.71 7.95 -3.66
C LYS A 39 11.35 8.24 -3.02
N SER A 40 10.66 7.23 -2.47
CA SER A 40 9.32 7.38 -1.86
C SER A 40 9.33 7.57 -0.34
N HIS A 41 10.41 7.22 0.35
CA HIS A 41 10.56 7.42 1.78
C HIS A 41 11.81 8.23 2.09
N GLU A 42 11.68 9.56 2.12
CA GLU A 42 12.57 10.35 2.97
C GLU A 42 12.16 10.08 4.42
N SER A 43 12.70 8.99 4.99
CA SER A 43 12.70 8.82 6.43
C SER A 43 13.34 10.07 7.06
N ILE A 44 12.97 10.41 8.29
CA ILE A 44 13.66 11.49 9.02
C ILE A 44 15.17 11.30 9.04
N HIS A 45 15.65 10.07 8.97
CA HIS A 45 17.07 9.79 8.87
C HIS A 45 17.66 10.21 7.54
N ALA A 46 17.01 9.92 6.41
CA ALA A 46 17.42 10.43 5.10
C ALA A 46 17.37 11.96 5.07
N LEU A 47 16.36 12.55 5.69
CA LEU A 47 16.24 14.00 5.81
C LEU A 47 17.34 14.63 6.68
N VAL A 48 17.57 14.09 7.89
CA VAL A 48 18.61 14.56 8.81
C VAL A 48 19.99 14.35 8.20
N HIS A 49 20.20 13.25 7.47
CA HIS A 49 21.42 13.00 6.72
C HIS A 49 21.61 14.01 5.59
N LYS A 50 20.58 14.29 4.78
CA LYS A 50 20.60 15.33 3.74
C LYS A 50 20.86 16.71 4.32
N VAL A 51 20.15 17.12 5.37
CA VAL A 51 20.37 18.41 6.05
C VAL A 51 21.79 18.50 6.62
N ARG A 52 22.34 17.40 7.13
CA ARG A 52 23.69 17.35 7.71
C ARG A 52 24.81 17.35 6.66
N HIS A 53 24.62 16.72 5.51
CA HIS A 53 25.64 16.58 4.47
C HIS A 53 25.52 17.59 3.32
N GLU A 54 24.30 17.89 2.88
CA GLU A 54 24.01 18.81 1.77
C GLU A 54 23.60 20.21 2.25
N GLY A 55 23.31 20.38 3.55
CA GLY A 55 22.90 21.66 4.13
C GLY A 55 21.57 22.17 3.57
N TRP A 56 21.37 23.49 3.62
CA TRP A 56 20.18 24.15 3.06
C TRP A 56 20.20 24.27 1.52
N ALA A 57 21.24 23.74 0.84
CA ALA A 57 21.36 23.80 -0.62
C ALA A 57 20.29 22.95 -1.32
N PHE A 58 19.99 21.76 -0.78
CA PHE A 58 18.87 20.92 -1.23
C PHE A 58 17.53 21.68 -1.21
N PHE A 59 17.33 22.55 -0.21
CA PHE A 59 16.12 23.38 -0.08
C PHE A 59 16.06 24.52 -1.09
N ARG A 60 17.18 24.89 -1.72
CA ARG A 60 17.27 26.02 -2.64
C ARG A 60 16.88 25.62 -4.05
N ASP A 61 17.24 24.42 -4.47
CA ASP A 61 17.02 23.89 -5.82
C ASP A 61 15.62 23.31 -6.05
N GLU A 62 14.86 23.05 -4.98
CA GLU A 62 13.50 22.51 -5.05
C GLU A 62 12.44 23.56 -5.41
N THR A 63 11.33 23.10 -6.00
CA THR A 63 10.19 23.97 -6.34
C THR A 63 9.48 24.48 -5.07
N THR A 64 8.86 25.67 -5.15
CA THR A 64 8.13 26.26 -4.00
C THR A 64 7.04 25.33 -3.47
N PHE A 65 6.38 24.57 -4.36
CA PHE A 65 5.38 23.57 -3.98
C PHE A 65 6.00 22.44 -3.13
N ASN A 66 7.12 21.87 -3.58
CA ASN A 66 7.82 20.81 -2.84
C ASN A 66 8.29 21.28 -1.47
N LYS A 67 8.73 22.53 -1.33
CA LYS A 67 9.12 23.11 -0.02
C LYS A 67 7.95 23.15 0.96
N VAL A 68 6.77 23.56 0.49
CA VAL A 68 5.56 23.63 1.34
C VAL A 68 5.12 22.23 1.75
N VAL A 69 5.02 21.30 0.80
CA VAL A 69 4.66 19.90 1.08
C VAL A 69 5.64 19.28 2.07
N PHE A 70 6.93 19.50 1.86
CA PHE A 70 7.98 19.02 2.74
C PHE A 70 7.81 19.55 4.18
N ILE A 71 7.55 20.85 4.37
CA ILE A 71 7.33 21.43 5.71
C ILE A 71 6.08 20.81 6.38
N LEU A 72 5.03 20.57 5.61
CA LEU A 72 3.81 19.92 6.10
C LEU A 72 4.02 18.43 6.44
N GLU A 73 4.95 17.76 5.77
CA GLU A 73 5.26 16.34 5.98
C GLU A 73 6.06 16.08 7.26
N ILE A 74 6.96 17.00 7.65
CA ILE A 74 7.83 16.87 8.84
C ILE A 74 7.10 16.36 10.09
N PRO A 75 6.01 16.98 10.58
CA PRO A 75 5.36 16.53 11.82
C PRO A 75 4.84 15.09 11.72
N PHE A 76 4.30 14.69 10.57
CA PHE A 76 3.80 13.33 10.35
C PHE A 76 4.95 12.33 10.26
N THR A 77 6.03 12.69 9.59
CA THR A 77 7.22 11.83 9.54
C THR A 77 7.82 11.68 10.94
N VAL A 78 7.82 12.73 11.78
CA VAL A 78 8.31 12.65 13.17
C VAL A 78 7.44 11.73 13.99
N ALA A 79 6.12 11.91 13.94
CA ALA A 79 5.18 11.05 14.65
C ALA A 79 5.31 9.58 14.22
N ARG A 80 5.44 9.32 12.91
CA ARG A 80 5.65 7.97 12.36
C ARG A 80 6.97 7.36 12.82
N THR A 81 8.06 8.11 12.77
CA THR A 81 9.38 7.63 13.24
C THR A 81 9.38 7.38 14.75
N LEU A 82 8.65 8.17 15.55
CA LEU A 82 8.54 7.96 17.00
C LEU A 82 7.62 6.80 17.41
N THR A 83 6.93 6.17 16.48
CA THR A 83 5.97 5.09 16.77
C THR A 83 6.28 3.80 16.03
N ILE A 84 7.04 3.85 14.93
CA ILE A 84 7.47 2.69 14.15
C ILE A 84 8.99 2.50 14.30
N PRO A 85 9.47 1.42 14.93
CA PRO A 85 10.89 1.16 15.06
C PRO A 85 11.49 0.79 13.69
N ALA A 86 12.28 1.70 13.12
CA ALA A 86 12.98 1.45 11.87
C ALA A 86 14.24 0.60 12.12
N VAL A 87 14.40 -0.47 11.32
CA VAL A 87 15.54 -1.41 11.43
C VAL A 87 16.40 -1.41 10.16
N ASP A 88 16.44 -0.27 9.48
CA ASP A 88 17.26 -0.10 8.29
C ASP A 88 18.74 -0.01 8.67
N GLY A 89 19.57 -0.85 8.05
CA GLY A 89 20.96 -1.05 8.43
C GLY A 89 21.83 0.19 8.25
N GLU A 90 21.61 0.97 7.19
CA GLU A 90 22.41 2.17 6.90
C GLU A 90 21.88 3.43 7.59
N MET A 91 20.60 3.44 7.98
CA MET A 91 19.93 4.60 8.57
C MET A 91 19.66 4.45 10.08
N TYR A 92 20.26 3.44 10.73
CA TYR A 92 20.04 3.16 12.14
C TYR A 92 20.62 4.25 13.05
N PHE A 93 19.78 4.81 13.92
CA PHE A 93 20.21 5.71 14.99
C PHE A 93 19.58 5.29 16.32
N LYS A 94 20.43 4.93 17.28
CA LYS A 94 20.01 4.36 18.57
C LYS A 94 18.96 5.21 19.32
N PRO A 95 19.11 6.54 19.49
CA PRO A 95 18.09 7.34 20.18
C PRO A 95 16.71 7.32 19.53
N PHE A 96 16.64 7.35 18.21
CA PHE A 96 15.36 7.28 17.50
C PHE A 96 14.74 5.89 17.64
N PHE A 97 15.53 4.83 17.46
CA PHE A 97 15.04 3.46 17.65
C PHE A 97 14.46 3.23 19.06
N VAL A 98 15.16 3.71 20.09
CA VAL A 98 14.67 3.66 21.47
C VAL A 98 13.38 4.47 21.62
N ALA A 99 13.32 5.68 21.08
CA ALA A 99 12.14 6.52 21.13
C ALA A 99 10.94 5.84 20.44
N SER A 100 11.14 5.20 19.30
CA SER A 100 10.13 4.38 18.61
C SER A 100 9.62 3.24 19.48
N CYS A 101 10.52 2.52 20.16
CA CYS A 101 10.15 1.44 21.08
C CYS A 101 9.40 1.94 22.32
N THR A 102 9.66 3.17 22.79
CA THR A 102 8.88 3.78 23.86
C THR A 102 7.51 4.26 23.39
N GLY A 103 7.39 4.79 22.17
CA GLY A 103 6.12 5.27 21.63
C GLY A 103 5.17 4.16 21.21
N LEU A 104 5.69 2.95 20.96
CA LEU A 104 4.94 1.78 20.52
C LEU A 104 3.69 1.48 21.37
N PRO A 105 3.77 1.27 22.71
CA PRO A 105 2.60 0.84 23.47
C PRO A 105 1.55 1.95 23.59
N VAL A 106 2.00 3.21 23.64
CA VAL A 106 1.11 4.38 23.63
C VAL A 106 0.34 4.46 22.30
N TRP A 107 1.02 4.21 21.18
CA TRP A 107 0.40 4.21 19.86
C TRP A 107 -0.65 3.10 19.69
N VAL A 108 -0.35 1.90 20.17
CA VAL A 108 -1.32 0.78 20.18
C VAL A 108 -2.53 1.12 21.05
N LEU A 109 -2.30 1.69 22.24
CA LEU A 109 -3.39 2.12 23.12
C LEU A 109 -4.29 3.16 22.45
N PHE A 110 -3.69 4.16 21.78
CA PHE A 110 -4.45 5.19 21.05
C PHE A 110 -5.36 4.58 19.98
N ASN A 111 -4.84 3.63 19.19
CA ASN A 111 -5.63 3.00 18.13
C ASN A 111 -6.72 2.06 18.65
N VAL A 112 -6.49 1.38 19.78
CA VAL A 112 -7.49 0.45 20.37
C VAL A 112 -8.58 1.20 21.13
N ALA A 113 -8.22 2.24 21.89
CA ALA A 113 -9.16 2.96 22.75
C ALA A 113 -9.73 4.24 22.11
N GLY A 114 -9.27 4.63 20.92
CA GLY A 114 -9.62 5.88 20.22
C GLY A 114 -9.06 7.15 20.87
N SER A 115 -8.66 7.09 22.14
CA SER A 115 -7.96 8.16 22.86
C SER A 115 -7.12 7.57 24.00
N VAL A 116 -5.97 8.19 24.26
CA VAL A 116 -5.10 7.76 25.38
C VAL A 116 -5.77 8.03 26.73
N THR A 117 -6.48 9.15 26.85
CA THR A 117 -7.14 9.59 28.10
C THR A 117 -8.50 8.95 28.34
N GLY A 118 -9.18 8.46 27.28
CA GLY A 118 -10.48 7.79 27.38
C GLY A 118 -10.38 6.28 27.63
N ALA A 119 -9.18 5.69 27.57
CA ALA A 119 -8.96 4.30 27.89
C ALA A 119 -9.21 4.02 29.38
N PRO A 120 -9.63 2.80 29.78
CA PRO A 120 -9.74 2.46 31.19
C PRO A 120 -8.36 2.57 31.86
N TRP A 121 -8.32 3.08 33.10
CA TRP A 121 -7.08 3.36 33.83
C TRP A 121 -6.06 2.19 33.85
N PRO A 122 -6.46 0.89 33.91
CA PRO A 122 -5.49 -0.20 33.89
C PRO A 122 -4.74 -0.29 32.55
N ALA A 123 -5.42 0.01 31.44
CA ALA A 123 -4.83 -0.02 30.11
C ALA A 123 -3.82 1.13 29.92
N GLN A 124 -4.13 2.32 30.45
CA GLN A 124 -3.20 3.45 30.47
C GLN A 124 -1.94 3.13 31.29
N ALA A 125 -2.13 2.57 32.49
CA ALA A 125 -1.02 2.17 33.35
C ALA A 125 -0.17 1.06 32.71
N ALA A 126 -0.79 0.05 32.13
CA ALA A 126 -0.10 -1.03 31.43
C ALA A 126 0.72 -0.52 30.23
N ALA A 127 0.14 0.37 29.41
CA ALA A 127 0.85 0.98 28.29
C ALA A 127 2.04 1.84 28.76
N ALA A 128 1.87 2.63 29.83
CA ALA A 128 2.94 3.45 30.39
C ALA A 128 4.10 2.57 30.92
N VAL A 129 3.77 1.53 31.70
CA VAL A 129 4.77 0.57 32.21
C VAL A 129 5.48 -0.15 31.06
N ALA A 130 4.75 -0.62 30.06
CA ALA A 130 5.33 -1.27 28.89
C ALA A 130 6.25 -0.32 28.11
N SER A 131 5.87 0.94 27.97
CA SER A 131 6.66 1.97 27.26
C SER A 131 8.00 2.21 27.96
N VAL A 132 7.98 2.37 29.30
CA VAL A 132 9.18 2.57 30.11
C VAL A 132 10.06 1.32 30.12
N ALA A 133 9.46 0.14 30.28
CA ALA A 133 10.18 -1.13 30.30
C ALA A 133 10.88 -1.41 28.96
N LEU A 134 10.17 -1.24 27.83
CA LEU A 134 10.73 -1.43 26.50
C LEU A 134 11.79 -0.37 26.18
N GLY A 135 11.57 0.88 26.56
CA GLY A 135 12.56 1.95 26.41
C GLY A 135 13.85 1.68 27.17
N ALA A 136 13.74 1.36 28.46
CA ALA A 136 14.89 1.04 29.30
C ALA A 136 15.63 -0.20 28.80
N ALA A 137 14.90 -1.26 28.42
CA ALA A 137 15.49 -2.47 27.85
C ALA A 137 16.26 -2.17 26.56
N MET A 138 15.71 -1.37 25.64
CA MET A 138 16.38 -1.02 24.39
C MET A 138 17.54 -0.03 24.60
N LEU A 139 17.46 0.88 25.58
CA LEU A 139 18.60 1.73 25.95
C LEU A 139 19.82 0.91 26.36
N VAL A 140 19.60 -0.16 27.13
CA VAL A 140 20.67 -1.04 27.62
C VAL A 140 21.12 -2.04 26.55
N CYS A 141 20.18 -2.71 25.89
CA CYS A 141 20.47 -3.85 25.01
C CYS A 141 20.75 -3.49 23.55
N ALA A 142 20.29 -2.33 23.05
CA ALA A 142 20.47 -1.99 21.64
C ALA A 142 21.91 -1.53 21.34
N PRO A 143 22.60 -2.12 20.34
CA PRO A 143 23.91 -1.66 19.89
C PRO A 143 23.84 -0.22 19.33
N ARG A 144 24.96 0.51 19.31
CA ARG A 144 25.02 1.88 18.78
C ARG A 144 25.06 1.95 17.26
N ASP A 145 25.75 1.00 16.62
CA ASP A 145 26.13 1.11 15.20
C ASP A 145 25.37 0.13 14.29
N ARG A 146 24.58 -0.77 14.87
CA ARG A 146 23.79 -1.76 14.12
C ARG A 146 22.47 -2.07 14.81
N PRO A 147 21.44 -2.42 14.04
CA PRO A 147 20.18 -2.87 14.61
C PRO A 147 20.38 -4.09 15.53
N PRO A 148 19.54 -4.26 16.56
CA PRO A 148 19.66 -5.37 17.50
C PRO A 148 19.43 -6.73 16.81
N LEU A 149 20.53 -7.40 16.48
CA LEU A 149 20.53 -8.75 15.94
C LEU A 149 20.46 -9.76 17.10
N LEU A 150 19.28 -9.92 17.70
CA LEU A 150 19.02 -10.99 18.66
C LEU A 150 19.10 -12.34 17.92
N LYS A 151 20.28 -12.96 17.98
CA LYS A 151 20.53 -14.31 17.47
C LYS A 151 20.34 -15.29 18.62
N PHE A 152 19.18 -15.95 18.67
CA PHE A 152 18.92 -17.07 19.59
C PHE A 152 19.66 -18.33 19.13
N GLY A 153 21.00 -18.30 19.09
CA GLY A 153 21.84 -19.46 18.75
C GLY A 153 21.67 -20.05 17.34
N THR A 154 20.82 -19.48 16.48
CA THR A 154 20.58 -19.91 15.10
C THR A 154 21.21 -18.95 14.10
N LYS A 155 21.53 -19.42 12.88
CA LYS A 155 22.07 -18.58 11.79
C LYS A 155 21.08 -17.51 11.31
N PHE A 156 19.79 -17.62 11.66
CA PHE A 156 18.74 -16.68 11.29
C PHE A 156 18.55 -15.59 12.37
N PRO A 157 18.45 -14.30 11.98
CA PRO A 157 18.25 -13.19 12.91
C PRO A 157 16.77 -13.10 13.34
N PHE A 158 16.32 -14.03 14.19
CA PHE A 158 14.91 -14.12 14.62
C PHE A 158 14.38 -12.81 15.23
N GLY A 159 15.16 -12.12 16.06
CA GLY A 159 14.70 -10.86 16.64
C GLY A 159 14.50 -9.74 15.63
N LEU A 160 15.25 -9.74 14.52
CA LEU A 160 15.03 -8.80 13.43
C LEU A 160 13.66 -9.03 12.78
N ALA A 161 13.31 -10.29 12.53
CA ALA A 161 12.02 -10.66 11.95
C ALA A 161 10.85 -10.24 12.85
N VAL A 162 10.97 -10.40 14.17
CA VAL A 162 9.95 -9.96 15.14
C VAL A 162 9.78 -8.44 15.11
N ILE A 163 10.88 -7.67 15.10
CA ILE A 163 10.79 -6.20 15.04
C ILE A 163 10.18 -5.76 13.70
N CYS A 164 10.53 -6.41 12.58
CA CYS A 164 9.91 -6.13 11.29
C CYS A 164 8.40 -6.43 11.28
N LEU A 165 7.97 -7.55 11.87
CA LEU A 165 6.56 -7.91 11.96
C LEU A 165 5.79 -6.92 12.83
N VAL A 166 6.35 -6.53 13.99
CA VAL A 166 5.78 -5.50 14.86
C VAL A 166 5.68 -4.17 14.10
N SER A 167 6.75 -3.76 13.41
CA SER A 167 6.77 -2.53 12.61
C SER A 167 5.73 -2.54 11.49
N PHE A 168 5.51 -3.69 10.84
CA PHE A 168 4.47 -3.87 9.84
C PHE A 168 3.07 -3.66 10.42
N ILE A 169 2.77 -4.24 11.58
CA ILE A 169 1.48 -4.04 12.26
C ILE A 169 1.27 -2.57 12.61
N LEU A 170 2.29 -1.87 13.10
CA LEU A 170 2.18 -0.44 13.43
C LEU A 170 2.01 0.44 12.20
N ALA A 171 2.65 0.09 11.09
CA ALA A 171 2.42 0.74 9.81
C ALA A 171 0.96 0.54 9.36
N ALA A 172 0.40 -0.66 9.53
CA ALA A 172 -1.01 -0.92 9.26
C ALA A 172 -1.95 -0.05 10.13
N LEU A 173 -1.63 0.15 11.42
CA LEU A 173 -2.38 1.05 12.30
C LEU A 173 -2.32 2.52 11.82
N TRP A 174 -1.14 2.99 11.38
CA TRP A 174 -1.01 4.32 10.76
C TRP A 174 -1.84 4.46 9.49
N ILE A 175 -1.80 3.46 8.60
CA ILE A 175 -2.63 3.43 7.40
C ILE A 175 -4.11 3.49 7.78
N SER A 176 -4.52 2.76 8.82
CA SER A 176 -5.89 2.80 9.32
C SER A 176 -6.29 4.19 9.81
N LEU A 177 -5.44 4.86 10.62
CA LEU A 177 -5.72 6.22 11.08
C LEU A 177 -5.87 7.18 9.89
N VAL A 178 -4.92 7.17 8.97
CA VAL A 178 -4.95 8.04 7.78
C VAL A 178 -6.18 7.75 6.93
N ALA A 179 -6.56 6.48 6.76
CA ALA A 179 -7.76 6.10 6.03
C ALA A 179 -9.04 6.61 6.71
N THR A 180 -9.13 6.52 8.04
CA THR A 180 -10.27 7.05 8.81
C THR A 180 -10.39 8.57 8.64
N GLU A 181 -9.30 9.31 8.80
CA GLU A 181 -9.31 10.77 8.62
C GLU A 181 -9.62 11.17 7.16
N LEU A 182 -9.08 10.43 6.19
CA LEU A 182 -9.35 10.65 4.77
C LEU A 182 -10.85 10.48 4.46
N VAL A 183 -11.47 9.41 4.97
CA VAL A 183 -12.92 9.17 4.81
C VAL A 183 -13.73 10.30 5.47
N SER A 184 -13.31 10.77 6.65
CA SER A 184 -13.96 11.91 7.33
C SER A 184 -13.90 13.19 6.49
N ILE A 185 -12.74 13.52 5.93
CA ILE A 185 -12.58 14.70 5.05
C ILE A 185 -13.42 14.56 3.79
N ILE A 186 -13.46 13.38 3.18
CA ILE A 186 -14.25 13.14 1.97
C ILE A 186 -15.74 13.25 2.26
N THR A 187 -16.19 12.73 3.40
CA THR A 187 -17.60 12.84 3.83
C THR A 187 -17.97 14.29 4.11
N PHE A 188 -17.07 15.05 4.73
CA PHE A 188 -17.23 16.49 4.95
C PHE A 188 -17.25 17.30 3.64
N MET A 189 -16.38 16.96 2.68
CA MET A 189 -16.43 17.58 1.35
C MET A 189 -17.73 17.24 0.63
N GLY A 190 -18.19 15.98 0.70
CA GLY A 190 -19.46 15.55 0.14
C GLY A 190 -20.66 16.33 0.70
N SER A 191 -20.66 16.62 2.00
CA SER A 191 -21.72 17.42 2.61
C SER A 191 -21.69 18.89 2.18
N ILE A 192 -20.51 19.47 1.93
CA ILE A 192 -20.39 20.84 1.39
C ILE A 192 -20.79 20.91 -0.08
N THR A 193 -20.32 19.97 -0.90
CA THR A 193 -20.54 20.00 -2.35
C THR A 193 -21.88 19.39 -2.77
N ALA A 194 -22.67 18.87 -1.83
CA ALA A 194 -23.89 18.09 -2.08
C ALA A 194 -23.67 16.92 -3.06
N ILE A 195 -22.45 16.37 -3.08
CA ILE A 195 -22.09 15.21 -3.89
C ILE A 195 -22.18 13.98 -3.00
N ASP A 196 -22.81 12.92 -3.50
CA ASP A 196 -22.94 11.67 -2.77
C ASP A 196 -21.55 11.12 -2.36
N PRO A 197 -21.32 10.78 -1.08
CA PRO A 197 -20.05 10.24 -0.61
C PRO A 197 -19.58 9.00 -1.38
N SER A 198 -20.50 8.23 -1.96
CA SER A 198 -20.19 7.08 -2.81
C SER A 198 -19.46 7.52 -4.08
N ILE A 199 -19.85 8.63 -4.72
CA ILE A 199 -19.14 9.17 -5.90
C ILE A 199 -17.70 9.52 -5.52
N LEU A 200 -17.51 10.20 -4.39
CA LEU A 200 -16.18 10.62 -3.92
C LEU A 200 -15.32 9.42 -3.54
N GLY A 201 -15.91 8.39 -2.92
CA GLY A 201 -15.23 7.12 -2.65
C GLY A 201 -14.82 6.38 -3.93
N LEU A 202 -15.70 6.34 -4.92
CA LEU A 202 -15.43 5.68 -6.21
C LEU A 202 -14.42 6.42 -7.09
N THR A 203 -14.21 7.71 -6.86
CA THR A 203 -13.30 8.55 -7.66
C THR A 203 -12.02 8.85 -6.88
N VAL A 204 -12.08 9.71 -5.88
CA VAL A 204 -10.92 10.23 -5.15
C VAL A 204 -10.18 9.11 -4.40
N ILE A 205 -10.90 8.25 -3.67
CA ILE A 205 -10.25 7.15 -2.93
C ILE A 205 -9.71 6.09 -3.89
N ALA A 206 -10.50 5.71 -4.91
CA ALA A 206 -10.08 4.71 -5.89
C ALA A 206 -8.85 5.18 -6.70
N TRP A 207 -8.84 6.44 -7.17
CA TRP A 207 -7.69 7.03 -7.84
C TRP A 207 -6.49 7.11 -6.91
N GLY A 208 -6.68 7.56 -5.68
CA GLY A 208 -5.62 7.67 -4.67
C GLY A 208 -4.92 6.33 -4.42
N ASN A 209 -5.70 5.24 -4.32
CA ASN A 209 -5.17 3.91 -4.11
C ASN A 209 -4.41 3.35 -5.33
N SER A 210 -4.74 3.77 -6.55
CA SER A 210 -4.18 3.17 -7.77
C SER A 210 -3.18 4.05 -8.53
N ILE A 211 -3.02 5.33 -8.19
CA ILE A 211 -2.11 6.23 -8.92
C ILE A 211 -0.62 5.86 -8.73
N GLY A 212 -0.26 5.39 -7.53
CA GLY A 212 1.10 4.89 -7.24
C GLY A 212 1.40 3.60 -8.00
N ASP A 213 0.44 2.68 -8.04
CA ASP A 213 0.52 1.45 -8.82
C ASP A 213 0.59 1.74 -10.32
N TYR A 214 -0.21 2.68 -10.82
CA TYR A 214 -0.16 3.11 -12.22
C TYR A 214 1.21 3.64 -12.62
N SER A 215 1.78 4.56 -11.81
CA SER A 215 3.11 5.12 -12.05
C SER A 215 4.20 4.04 -12.06
N SER A 216 4.14 3.11 -11.11
CA SER A 216 5.07 1.98 -10.98
C SER A 216 4.96 1.00 -12.15
N ASN A 217 3.74 0.62 -12.52
CA ASN A 217 3.46 -0.27 -13.64
C ASN A 217 3.87 0.36 -14.97
N LEU A 218 3.63 1.67 -15.15
CA LEU A 218 4.09 2.41 -16.33
C LEU A 218 5.61 2.44 -16.43
N ALA A 219 6.31 2.64 -15.30
CA ALA A 219 7.77 2.60 -15.25
C ALA A 219 8.32 1.21 -15.62
N MET A 220 7.71 0.13 -15.12
CA MET A 220 8.07 -1.24 -15.47
C MET A 220 7.80 -1.55 -16.95
N ALA A 221 6.64 -1.14 -17.48
CA ALA A 221 6.28 -1.32 -18.88
C ALA A 221 7.27 -0.60 -19.83
N LYS A 222 7.69 0.62 -19.48
CA LYS A 222 8.71 1.38 -20.25
C LYS A 222 10.08 0.69 -20.29
N ARG A 223 10.38 -0.18 -19.32
CA ARG A 223 11.62 -0.95 -19.23
C ARG A 223 11.53 -2.34 -19.90
N GLY A 224 10.46 -2.62 -20.62
CA GLY A 224 10.24 -3.92 -21.27
C GLY A 224 9.69 -5.00 -20.34
N LEU A 225 9.42 -4.69 -19.06
CA LEU A 225 8.84 -5.62 -18.10
C LEU A 225 7.29 -5.62 -18.17
N GLY A 226 6.75 -5.66 -19.38
CA GLY A 226 5.32 -5.56 -19.65
C GLY A 226 4.50 -6.66 -18.97
N ASN A 227 4.96 -7.92 -19.05
CA ASN A 227 4.27 -9.05 -18.43
C ASN A 227 4.20 -8.90 -16.90
N VAL A 228 5.29 -8.48 -16.26
CA VAL A 228 5.33 -8.22 -14.81
C VAL A 228 4.38 -7.09 -14.43
N SER A 229 4.35 -6.00 -15.21
CA SER A 229 3.42 -4.88 -14.97
C SER A 229 1.95 -5.28 -15.14
N MET A 230 1.65 -6.18 -16.08
CA MET A 230 0.31 -6.71 -16.29
C MET A 230 -0.10 -7.59 -15.11
N THR A 231 0.75 -8.52 -14.69
CA THR A 231 0.52 -9.36 -13.51
C THR A 231 0.33 -8.51 -12.25
N ALA A 232 1.17 -7.49 -12.05
CA ALA A 232 1.06 -6.58 -10.90
C ALA A 232 -0.27 -5.82 -10.89
N SER A 233 -0.77 -5.41 -12.06
CA SER A 233 -2.05 -4.71 -12.20
C SER A 233 -3.27 -5.57 -11.82
N PHE A 234 -3.21 -6.90 -12.05
CA PHE A 234 -4.28 -7.82 -11.67
C PHE A 234 -4.13 -8.37 -10.25
N ALA A 235 -2.90 -8.60 -9.79
CA ALA A 235 -2.62 -9.22 -8.50
C ALA A 235 -3.18 -8.43 -7.31
N GLY A 236 -3.05 -7.10 -7.33
CA GLY A 236 -3.55 -6.22 -6.26
C GLY A 236 -5.06 -6.33 -6.04
N PRO A 237 -5.89 -6.04 -7.06
CA PRO A 237 -7.34 -6.19 -6.95
C PRO A 237 -7.79 -7.61 -6.59
N VAL A 238 -7.18 -8.64 -7.19
CA VAL A 238 -7.50 -10.05 -6.89
C VAL A 238 -7.21 -10.39 -5.43
N PHE A 239 -6.07 -9.97 -4.90
CA PHE A 239 -5.73 -10.16 -3.49
C PHE A 239 -6.72 -9.44 -2.57
N ASN A 240 -7.07 -8.18 -2.87
CA ASN A 240 -8.00 -7.41 -2.05
C ASN A 240 -9.41 -8.03 -2.02
N ILE A 241 -9.89 -8.54 -3.15
CA ILE A 241 -11.21 -9.17 -3.25
C ILE A 241 -11.23 -10.55 -2.60
N LEU A 242 -10.20 -11.38 -2.78
CA LEU A 242 -10.21 -12.74 -2.25
C LEU A 242 -9.82 -12.80 -0.78
N ILE A 243 -8.68 -12.19 -0.43
CA ILE A 243 -8.09 -12.26 0.90
C ILE A 243 -8.63 -11.13 1.78
N GLY A 244 -8.62 -9.90 1.27
CA GLY A 244 -9.06 -8.73 2.04
C GLY A 244 -10.54 -8.80 2.43
N LEU A 245 -11.43 -8.99 1.45
CA LEU A 245 -12.87 -9.13 1.71
C LEU A 245 -13.18 -10.41 2.50
N GLY A 246 -12.52 -11.53 2.18
CA GLY A 246 -12.72 -12.81 2.85
C GLY A 246 -12.40 -12.75 4.35
N PHE A 247 -11.20 -12.29 4.70
CA PHE A 247 -10.86 -12.08 6.11
C PHE A 247 -11.70 -10.97 6.76
N GLY A 248 -12.03 -9.91 6.04
CA GLY A 248 -12.89 -8.83 6.53
C GLY A 248 -14.23 -9.34 7.04
N PHE A 249 -14.93 -10.15 6.25
CA PHE A 249 -16.19 -10.78 6.69
C PHE A 249 -15.97 -11.80 7.80
N LEU A 250 -14.90 -12.61 7.74
CA LEU A 250 -14.60 -13.57 8.78
C LEU A 250 -14.44 -12.88 10.15
N PHE A 251 -13.63 -11.83 10.23
CA PHE A 251 -13.47 -11.06 11.47
C PHE A 251 -14.77 -10.40 11.91
N TYR A 252 -15.51 -9.80 10.98
CA TYR A 252 -16.78 -9.15 11.28
C TYR A 252 -17.77 -10.11 11.95
N PHE A 253 -17.97 -11.31 11.39
CA PHE A 253 -18.92 -12.30 11.92
C PHE A 253 -18.46 -12.88 13.26
N ASN A 254 -17.16 -13.13 13.43
CA ASN A 254 -16.62 -13.60 14.71
C ASN A 254 -16.78 -12.57 15.84
N LEU A 255 -16.61 -11.28 15.54
CA LEU A 255 -16.75 -10.20 16.53
C LEU A 255 -18.21 -9.86 16.83
N SER A 256 -19.07 -9.89 15.81
CA SER A 256 -20.48 -9.48 15.94
C SER A 256 -21.39 -10.60 16.46
N GLY A 257 -20.94 -11.86 16.44
CA GLY A 257 -21.74 -13.03 16.81
C GLY A 257 -22.92 -13.32 15.88
N THR A 258 -23.05 -12.58 14.78
CA THR A 258 -24.09 -12.74 13.76
C THR A 258 -23.57 -13.60 12.62
N SER A 259 -24.35 -14.57 12.15
CA SER A 259 -23.96 -15.41 11.00
C SER A 259 -24.34 -14.82 9.64
N VAL A 260 -25.19 -13.79 9.63
CA VAL A 260 -25.71 -13.17 8.39
C VAL A 260 -25.73 -11.66 8.55
N LYS A 261 -25.21 -10.96 7.53
CA LYS A 261 -25.39 -9.52 7.37
C LYS A 261 -25.93 -9.28 5.95
N PRO A 262 -27.11 -8.63 5.80
CA PRO A 262 -27.55 -8.22 4.47
C PRO A 262 -26.56 -7.19 3.93
N VAL A 263 -25.93 -7.50 2.79
CA VAL A 263 -25.04 -6.59 2.07
C VAL A 263 -25.80 -6.14 0.83
N GLU A 264 -26.20 -4.88 0.82
CA GLU A 264 -26.82 -4.27 -0.36
C GLU A 264 -25.74 -4.03 -1.41
N ILE A 265 -25.82 -4.75 -2.53
CA ILE A 265 -24.94 -4.51 -3.67
C ILE A 265 -25.45 -3.25 -4.37
N SER A 266 -24.67 -2.17 -4.30
CA SER A 266 -24.97 -0.97 -5.08
C SER A 266 -24.91 -1.27 -6.58
N PRO A 267 -25.83 -0.71 -7.41
CA PRO A 267 -25.75 -0.79 -8.86
C PRO A 267 -24.40 -0.39 -9.43
N VAL A 268 -23.71 0.54 -8.76
CA VAL A 268 -22.38 1.00 -9.17
C VAL A 268 -21.31 -0.08 -8.96
N THR A 269 -21.39 -0.81 -7.85
CA THR A 269 -20.52 -1.96 -7.56
C THR A 269 -20.77 -3.08 -8.56
N ALA A 270 -22.03 -3.35 -8.91
CA ALA A 270 -22.38 -4.33 -9.94
C ALA A 270 -21.81 -3.92 -11.31
N LEU A 271 -21.95 -2.65 -11.70
CA LEU A 271 -21.35 -2.13 -12.94
C LEU A 271 -19.82 -2.28 -12.94
N ALA A 272 -19.16 -1.98 -11.82
CA ALA A 272 -17.71 -2.15 -11.68
C ALA A 272 -17.27 -3.60 -11.94
N LEU A 273 -17.97 -4.58 -11.35
CA LEU A 273 -17.70 -6.01 -11.54
C LEU A 273 -17.88 -6.43 -13.01
N VAL A 274 -18.94 -5.94 -13.67
CA VAL A 274 -19.17 -6.20 -15.10
C VAL A 274 -18.05 -5.63 -15.96
N CYS A 275 -17.62 -4.39 -15.71
CA CYS A 275 -16.53 -3.75 -16.44
C CYS A 275 -15.19 -4.49 -16.26
N ILE A 276 -14.89 -4.94 -15.04
CA ILE A 276 -13.67 -5.72 -14.74
C ILE A 276 -13.70 -7.07 -15.47
N ALA A 277 -14.83 -7.79 -15.40
CA ALA A 277 -15.01 -9.07 -16.09
C ALA A 277 -14.88 -8.91 -17.61
N PHE A 278 -15.52 -7.88 -18.17
CA PHE A 278 -15.43 -7.55 -19.59
C PHE A 278 -13.98 -7.26 -20.02
N ASN A 279 -13.26 -6.42 -19.27
CA ASN A 279 -11.85 -6.15 -19.56
C ASN A 279 -10.98 -7.42 -19.48
N GLY A 280 -11.20 -8.29 -18.49
CA GLY A 280 -10.50 -9.57 -18.38
C GLY A 280 -10.70 -10.46 -19.61
N ILE A 281 -11.94 -10.56 -20.09
CA ILE A 281 -12.28 -11.29 -21.32
C ILE A 281 -11.59 -10.66 -22.53
N CYS A 282 -11.63 -9.33 -22.66
CA CYS A 282 -10.97 -8.61 -23.75
C CYS A 282 -9.46 -8.84 -23.78
N VAL A 283 -8.77 -8.87 -22.64
CA VAL A 283 -7.32 -9.17 -22.57
C VAL A 283 -7.05 -10.56 -23.12
N ILE A 284 -7.82 -11.56 -22.68
CA ILE A 284 -7.63 -12.95 -23.09
C ILE A 284 -7.84 -13.09 -24.60
N PHE A 285 -8.93 -12.55 -25.13
CA PHE A 285 -9.18 -12.58 -26.58
C PHE A 285 -8.10 -11.84 -27.37
N ALA A 286 -7.69 -10.65 -26.91
CA ALA A 286 -6.62 -9.90 -27.55
C ALA A 286 -5.30 -10.69 -27.54
N GLY A 287 -5.01 -11.44 -26.47
CA GLY A 287 -3.87 -12.36 -26.43
C GLY A 287 -4.02 -13.49 -27.44
N VAL A 288 -5.11 -14.25 -27.39
CA VAL A 288 -5.34 -15.44 -28.24
C VAL A 288 -5.31 -15.08 -29.73
N PHE A 289 -5.95 -13.99 -30.15
CA PHE A 289 -5.99 -13.59 -31.55
C PHE A 289 -4.68 -12.99 -32.09
N ASN A 290 -3.76 -12.60 -31.22
CA ASN A 290 -2.48 -12.00 -31.59
C ASN A 290 -1.29 -12.88 -31.16
N ASN A 291 -1.44 -14.21 -31.19
CA ASN A 291 -0.38 -15.17 -30.83
C ASN A 291 0.22 -14.90 -29.44
N PHE A 292 -0.62 -14.66 -28.43
CA PHE A 292 -0.26 -14.31 -27.06
C PHE A 292 0.48 -12.96 -26.88
N HIS A 293 0.50 -12.11 -27.91
CA HIS A 293 1.06 -10.76 -27.84
C HIS A 293 -0.04 -9.71 -27.74
N VAL A 294 -0.03 -8.88 -26.70
CA VAL A 294 -1.03 -7.80 -26.58
C VAL A 294 -0.63 -6.62 -27.47
N PRO A 295 -1.43 -6.26 -28.50
CA PRO A 295 -1.07 -5.20 -29.44
C PRO A 295 -1.19 -3.83 -28.78
N ARG A 296 -0.41 -2.83 -29.25
CA ARG A 296 -0.47 -1.44 -28.74
C ARG A 296 -1.89 -0.84 -28.76
N ARG A 297 -2.70 -1.23 -29.75
CA ARG A 297 -4.09 -0.77 -29.90
C ARG A 297 -4.98 -1.22 -28.73
N TYR A 298 -4.64 -2.35 -28.10
CA TYR A 298 -5.38 -2.86 -26.95
C TYR A 298 -5.40 -1.85 -25.80
N GLY A 299 -4.34 -1.05 -25.61
CA GLY A 299 -4.27 -0.08 -24.51
C GLY A 299 -5.42 0.94 -24.49
N TRP A 300 -6.06 1.21 -25.63
CA TRP A 300 -7.24 2.09 -25.70
C TRP A 300 -8.52 1.45 -25.17
N VAL A 301 -8.64 0.12 -25.23
CA VAL A 301 -9.82 -0.62 -24.76
C VAL A 301 -10.05 -0.45 -23.26
N PRO A 302 -9.09 -0.73 -22.34
CA PRO A 302 -9.31 -0.55 -20.91
C PRO A 302 -9.55 0.92 -20.54
N ILE A 303 -8.92 1.88 -21.26
CA ILE A 303 -9.18 3.31 -21.05
C ILE A 303 -10.63 3.66 -21.41
N ALA A 304 -11.13 3.16 -22.54
CA ALA A 304 -12.51 3.37 -22.95
C ALA A 304 -13.51 2.71 -21.99
N VAL A 305 -13.23 1.48 -21.55
CA VAL A 305 -14.06 0.77 -20.53
C VAL A 305 -14.09 1.56 -19.22
N TYR A 306 -12.95 2.11 -18.79
CA TYR A 306 -12.89 2.94 -17.59
C TYR A 306 -13.66 4.26 -17.74
N ALA A 307 -13.57 4.92 -18.89
CA ALA A 307 -14.34 6.13 -19.18
C ALA A 307 -15.86 5.86 -19.19
N LEU A 308 -16.29 4.75 -19.81
CA LEU A 308 -17.68 4.30 -19.78
C LEU A 308 -18.15 3.95 -18.38
N TYR A 309 -17.30 3.31 -17.57
CA TYR A 309 -17.57 3.02 -16.17
C TYR A 309 -17.82 4.31 -15.38
N ILE A 310 -16.95 5.31 -15.48
CA ILE A 310 -17.11 6.60 -14.78
C ILE A 310 -18.41 7.30 -15.21
N ALA A 311 -18.68 7.35 -16.52
CA ALA A 311 -19.91 7.96 -17.03
C ALA A 311 -21.16 7.21 -16.57
N GLY A 312 -21.16 5.88 -16.64
CA GLY A 312 -22.26 5.03 -16.19
C GLY A 312 -22.51 5.13 -14.69
N SER A 313 -21.45 5.12 -13.88
CA SER A 313 -21.54 5.34 -12.43
C SER A 313 -22.12 6.71 -12.09
N ALA A 314 -21.70 7.77 -12.78
CA ALA A 314 -22.27 9.11 -12.58
C ALA A 314 -23.76 9.16 -12.91
N VAL A 315 -24.20 8.53 -14.01
CA VAL A 315 -25.62 8.46 -14.39
C VAL A 315 -26.43 7.64 -13.39
N LEU A 316 -25.95 6.47 -12.96
CA LEU A 316 -26.64 5.63 -11.99
C LEU A 316 -26.87 6.36 -10.66
N ILE A 317 -25.87 7.11 -10.20
CA ILE A 317 -25.97 7.87 -8.97
C ILE A 317 -26.90 9.08 -9.15
N ALA A 318 -26.82 9.80 -10.27
CA ALA A 318 -27.69 10.95 -10.56
C ALA A 318 -29.17 10.55 -10.72
N THR A 319 -29.45 9.34 -11.20
CA THR A 319 -30.82 8.83 -11.39
C THR A 319 -31.37 8.11 -10.16
N GLY A 320 -30.56 7.87 -9.14
CA GLY A 320 -30.96 7.10 -7.95
C GLY A 320 -31.41 5.67 -8.30
N ALA A 321 -30.94 5.12 -9.42
CA ALA A 321 -31.40 3.83 -9.92
C ALA A 321 -31.06 2.72 -8.91
N THR A 322 -32.07 1.97 -8.45
CA THR A 322 -31.87 0.79 -7.61
C THR A 322 -31.86 -0.47 -8.46
N LEU A 323 -31.07 -1.47 -8.07
CA LEU A 323 -31.07 -2.76 -8.76
C LEU A 323 -32.42 -3.46 -8.50
N PRO A 324 -33.20 -3.82 -9.53
CA PRO A 324 -34.51 -4.44 -9.36
C PRO A 324 -34.46 -5.90 -8.85
N VAL A 325 -33.26 -6.46 -8.59
CA VAL A 325 -33.02 -7.90 -8.41
C VAL A 325 -32.85 -8.32 -6.93
N LEU A 326 -32.99 -7.41 -5.96
CA LEU A 326 -32.77 -7.71 -4.53
C LEU A 326 -34.02 -7.57 -3.64
N HIS A 327 -35.20 -7.36 -4.21
CA HIS A 327 -36.46 -7.53 -3.48
C HIS A 327 -36.92 -8.98 -3.61
N ASN A 328 -36.48 -9.84 -2.68
CA ASN A 328 -37.18 -11.06 -2.26
C ASN A 328 -36.73 -11.45 -0.86
#